data_AF-K0ZLF8-F1
#
_entry.id   AF-K0ZLF8-F1
#
_cell.length_a   1.000
_cell.length_b   1.000
_cell.length_c   1.000
_cell.angle_alpha   90.00
_cell.angle_beta   90.00
_cell.angle_gamma   90.00
#
_symmetry.space_group_name_H-M   'P 1'
#
loop_
_entity.id
_entity.type
_entity.pdbx_description
1 polymer ?
#
loop_
_entity_poly.entity_id
_entity_poly.type
_entity_poly.pdbx_seq_one_letter_code
_entity_poly.pdbx_strand_id
1 'polypeptide(L)'
;GFYLKIFGLDAKEDQELIKSLGLDTYTQLLKEADAENKDVTKRYEKYAEAQAWMIDNSLVMSAMSNGGTASVTKVTPFTRAYSLVGIKGDGNNYKYMRLQKDPVTKKQFDEAKAKWEEESKKAIEKSQKEFENHVK
;
A
#
# COMPACT_ATOMS: atom_id res chain seq x y z
N GLY A 1 18.61 -5.73 14.57
CA GLY A 1 17.69 -6.79 14.14
C GLY A 1 16.44 -6.23 13.47
N PHE A 2 15.75 -5.26 14.07
CA PHE A 2 14.46 -4.78 13.56
C PHE A 2 14.49 -4.17 12.15
N TYR A 3 15.53 -3.41 11.81
CA TYR A 3 15.60 -2.64 10.57
C TYR A 3 15.61 -3.46 9.27
N LEU A 4 16.22 -4.66 9.31
CA LEU A 4 16.38 -5.50 8.11
C LEU A 4 15.22 -6.47 7.89
N LYS A 5 14.33 -6.57 8.89
CA LYS A 5 13.13 -7.41 8.79
C LYS A 5 12.18 -6.95 7.68
N ILE A 6 12.25 -5.68 7.29
CA ILE A 6 11.49 -5.14 6.13
C ILE A 6 11.89 -5.80 4.80
N PHE A 7 13.12 -6.33 4.72
CA PHE A 7 13.62 -7.08 3.57
C PHE A 7 13.50 -8.59 3.75
N GLY A 8 12.90 -9.05 4.86
CA GLY A 8 12.81 -10.47 5.20
C GLY A 8 14.14 -11.10 5.62
N LEU A 9 15.16 -10.29 5.95
CA LEU A 9 16.49 -10.77 6.31
C LEU A 9 16.68 -10.87 7.83
N ASP A 10 17.35 -11.91 8.29
CA ASP A 10 17.81 -12.07 9.66
C ASP A 10 19.25 -11.55 9.83
N ALA A 11 19.46 -10.71 10.84
CA ALA A 11 20.75 -10.06 11.06
C ALA A 11 21.88 -11.01 11.51
N LYS A 12 21.57 -12.24 11.93
CA LYS A 12 22.53 -13.27 12.32
C LYS A 12 22.72 -14.30 11.23
N GLU A 13 21.63 -14.71 10.57
CA GLU A 13 21.69 -15.78 9.55
C GLU A 13 22.16 -15.25 8.19
N ASP A 14 21.80 -14.01 7.82
CA ASP A 14 22.04 -13.45 6.48
C ASP A 14 23.21 -12.46 6.40
N GLN A 15 24.23 -12.60 7.26
CA GLN A 15 25.32 -11.62 7.39
C GLN A 15 26.08 -11.34 6.10
N GLU A 16 26.38 -12.40 5.32
CA GLU A 16 27.08 -12.28 4.03
C GLU A 16 26.22 -11.55 2.98
N LEU A 17 24.91 -11.80 2.97
CA LEU A 17 23.97 -11.14 2.07
C LEU A 17 23.78 -9.67 2.46
N ILE A 18 23.73 -9.36 3.75
CA ILE A 18 23.64 -8.00 4.26
C ILE A 18 24.86 -7.17 3.83
N LYS A 19 26.07 -7.75 3.94
CA LYS A 19 27.30 -7.09 3.48
C LYS A 19 27.34 -6.93 1.97
N SER A 20 26.99 -7.98 1.20
CA SER A 20 27.06 -7.91 -0.26
C SER A 20 26.09 -6.90 -0.86
N LEU A 21 24.95 -6.69 -0.21
CA LEU A 21 23.94 -5.69 -0.57
C LEU A 21 24.20 -4.29 0.05
N GLY A 22 25.27 -4.11 0.82
CA GLY A 22 25.59 -2.83 1.49
C GLY A 22 24.57 -2.40 2.56
N LEU A 23 23.72 -3.33 3.03
CA LEU A 23 22.64 -3.05 3.98
C LEU A 23 23.15 -2.81 5.41
N ASP A 24 24.43 -3.08 5.66
CA ASP A 24 25.15 -2.65 6.86
C ASP A 24 25.23 -1.12 6.95
N THR A 25 25.48 -0.44 5.82
CA THR A 25 25.48 1.03 5.71
C THR A 25 24.11 1.59 6.04
N TYR A 26 23.05 1.05 5.43
CA TYR A 26 21.67 1.43 5.74
C TYR A 26 21.31 1.21 7.22
N THR A 27 21.71 0.07 7.78
CA THR A 27 21.48 -0.24 9.20
C THR A 27 22.18 0.74 10.12
N GLN A 28 23.37 1.23 9.74
CA GLN A 28 24.12 2.22 10.50
C GLN A 28 23.42 3.58 10.47
N LEU A 29 22.98 4.05 9.30
CA LEU A 29 22.22 5.31 9.15
C LEU A 29 20.97 5.31 10.05
N LEU A 30 20.23 4.20 10.10
CA LEU A 30 19.05 4.07 10.94
C LEU A 30 19.37 4.10 12.44
N LYS A 31 20.45 3.44 12.87
CA LYS A 31 20.91 3.51 14.27
C LYS A 31 21.28 4.93 14.67
N GLU A 32 21.94 5.67 13.78
CA GLU A 32 22.33 7.06 14.04
C GLU A 32 21.13 8.00 14.11
N ALA A 33 20.10 7.74 13.32
CA ALA A 33 18.81 8.41 13.42
C ALA A 33 18.12 8.07 14.76
N ASP A 34 18.02 6.79 15.12
CA ASP A 34 17.38 6.36 16.37
C ASP A 34 18.13 6.78 17.65
N ALA A 35 19.44 6.96 17.56
CA ALA A 35 20.24 7.50 18.66
C ALA A 35 19.95 8.99 18.93
N GLU A 36 19.47 9.74 17.92
CA GLU A 36 19.08 11.14 18.09
C GLU A 36 17.71 11.24 18.77
N ASN A 37 17.74 11.52 20.08
CA ASN A 37 16.54 11.59 20.92
C ASN A 37 16.32 12.99 21.53
N LYS A 38 17.13 13.98 21.15
CA LYS A 38 17.06 15.34 21.72
C LYS A 38 16.51 16.34 20.72
N ASP A 39 16.85 16.20 19.45
CA ASP A 39 16.40 17.08 18.38
C ASP A 39 15.59 16.30 17.35
N VAL A 40 14.27 16.58 17.34
CA VAL A 40 13.32 15.91 16.45
C VAL A 40 13.57 16.28 14.98
N THR A 41 13.93 17.53 14.69
CA THR A 41 14.22 17.97 13.33
C THR A 41 15.44 17.23 12.79
N LYS A 42 16.52 17.21 13.58
CA LYS A 42 17.75 16.50 13.22
C LYS A 42 17.55 14.99 13.10
N ARG A 43 16.71 14.40 13.94
CA ARG A 43 16.32 12.99 13.80
C ARG A 43 15.65 12.73 12.45
N TYR A 44 14.73 13.60 12.02
CA TYR A 44 14.06 13.45 10.74
C TYR A 44 15.00 13.65 9.55
N GLU A 45 15.94 14.58 9.62
CA GLU A 45 16.98 14.74 8.59
C GLU A 45 17.80 13.45 8.41
N LYS A 46 18.20 12.80 9.50
CA LYS A 46 18.92 11.52 9.45
C LYS A 46 18.09 10.38 8.87
N TYR A 47 16.79 10.32 9.15
CA TYR A 47 15.92 9.34 8.48
C TYR A 47 15.74 9.64 6.99
N ALA A 48 15.70 10.91 6.60
CA ALA A 48 15.64 11.29 5.19
C ALA A 48 16.91 10.86 4.46
N GLU A 49 18.09 10.98 5.08
CA GLU A 49 19.35 10.44 4.55
C GLU A 49 19.29 8.91 4.38
N ALA A 50 18.80 8.18 5.37
CA ALA A 50 18.62 6.72 5.26
C ALA A 50 17.65 6.33 4.12
N GLN A 51 16.57 7.09 3.92
CA GLN A 51 15.63 6.87 2.82
C GLN A 51 16.25 7.19 1.45
N ALA A 52 17.01 8.30 1.35
CA ALA A 52 17.71 8.67 0.13
C ALA A 52 18.70 7.58 -0.29
N TRP A 53 19.47 7.04 0.66
CA TRP A 53 20.39 5.93 0.39
C TRP A 53 19.68 4.72 -0.24
N MET A 54 18.47 4.35 0.22
CA MET A 54 17.72 3.24 -0.38
C MET A 54 17.30 3.52 -1.83
N ILE A 55 16.93 4.78 -2.13
CA ILE A 55 16.55 5.21 -3.48
C ILE A 55 17.77 5.23 -4.39
N ASP A 56 18.88 5.80 -3.93
CA ASP A 56 20.13 5.90 -4.69
C ASP A 56 20.70 4.51 -5.02
N ASN A 57 20.51 3.53 -4.12
CA ASN A 57 20.88 2.14 -4.35
C ASN A 57 19.79 1.31 -5.06
N SER A 58 18.72 1.95 -5.55
CA SER A 58 17.63 1.32 -6.31
C SER A 58 16.90 0.17 -5.58
N LEU A 59 16.94 0.15 -4.25
CA LEU A 59 16.25 -0.85 -3.43
C LEU A 59 14.75 -0.55 -3.32
N VAL A 60 14.38 0.72 -3.43
CA VAL A 60 13.00 1.17 -3.54
C VAL A 60 12.86 2.22 -4.63
N MET A 61 11.78 2.12 -5.39
CA MET A 61 11.34 3.18 -6.29
C MET A 61 10.05 3.76 -5.77
N SER A 62 9.99 5.07 -5.62
CA SER A 62 8.76 5.77 -5.29
C SER A 62 7.79 5.67 -6.47
N ALA A 63 6.83 4.74 -6.40
CA ALA A 63 5.85 4.55 -7.47
C ALA A 63 4.82 5.69 -7.51
N MET A 64 4.24 6.03 -6.35
CA MET A 64 3.23 7.09 -6.23
C MET A 64 3.28 7.66 -4.80
N SER A 65 3.11 8.98 -4.68
CA SER A 65 2.77 9.63 -3.41
C SER A 65 1.30 10.00 -3.46
N ASN A 66 0.45 9.18 -2.85
CA ASN A 66 -0.99 9.44 -2.82
C ASN A 66 -1.31 10.40 -1.67
N GLY A 67 -1.61 11.65 -2.01
CA GLY A 67 -2.20 12.60 -1.07
C GLY A 67 -3.67 12.26 -0.77
N GLY A 68 -4.18 12.70 0.38
CA GLY A 68 -5.60 12.65 0.71
C GLY A 68 -6.36 13.79 0.03
N THR A 69 -6.72 13.64 -1.26
CA THR A 69 -7.61 14.60 -1.92
C THR A 69 -9.05 14.33 -1.51
N ALA A 70 -9.70 15.30 -0.88
CA ALA A 70 -11.14 15.20 -0.60
C ALA A 70 -11.91 15.15 -1.93
N SER A 71 -12.85 14.21 -2.06
CA SER A 71 -13.73 14.11 -3.22
C SER A 71 -15.18 14.17 -2.78
N VAL A 72 -16.02 14.83 -3.59
CA VAL A 72 -17.47 14.88 -3.42
C VAL A 72 -18.09 14.18 -4.62
N THR A 73 -18.98 13.22 -4.37
CA THR A 73 -19.61 12.45 -5.45
C THR A 73 -21.08 12.18 -5.16
N LYS A 74 -21.87 12.09 -6.23
CA LYS A 74 -23.24 11.55 -6.21
C LYS A 74 -23.32 10.13 -6.75
N VAL A 75 -22.19 9.53 -7.10
CA VAL A 75 -22.13 8.14 -7.53
C VAL A 75 -22.28 7.25 -6.30
N THR A 76 -23.29 6.38 -6.31
CA THR A 76 -23.48 5.40 -5.24
C THR A 76 -22.22 4.53 -5.12
N PRO A 77 -21.62 4.41 -3.91
CA PRO A 77 -20.36 3.70 -3.72
C PRO A 77 -20.39 2.26 -4.25
N PHE A 78 -19.26 1.80 -4.81
CA PHE A 78 -19.04 0.43 -5.29
C PHE A 78 -20.00 -0.06 -6.40
N THR A 79 -20.74 0.84 -7.06
CA THR A 79 -21.63 0.47 -8.18
C THR A 79 -20.94 0.51 -9.54
N ARG A 80 -19.93 1.36 -9.70
CA ARG A 80 -19.20 1.53 -10.96
C ARG A 80 -18.31 0.32 -11.26
N ALA A 81 -18.22 -0.07 -12.53
CA ALA A 81 -17.22 -1.04 -12.97
C ALA A 81 -15.78 -0.52 -12.69
N TYR A 82 -14.92 -1.39 -12.16
CA TYR A 82 -13.52 -1.10 -11.91
C TYR A 82 -12.62 -2.14 -12.58
N SER A 83 -11.50 -1.69 -13.13
CA SER A 83 -10.46 -2.56 -13.67
C SER A 83 -9.10 -1.87 -13.56
N LEU A 84 -8.08 -2.63 -13.21
CA LEU A 84 -6.69 -2.14 -13.17
C LEU A 84 -6.07 -2.01 -14.58
N VAL A 85 -6.68 -2.63 -15.60
CA VAL A 85 -6.11 -2.70 -16.95
C VAL A 85 -7.14 -2.34 -18.03
N GLY A 86 -6.67 -1.62 -19.05
CA GLY A 86 -7.48 -1.21 -20.20
C GLY A 86 -8.51 -0.10 -19.90
N ILE A 87 -9.33 0.22 -20.90
CA ILE A 87 -10.30 1.34 -20.86
C ILE A 87 -11.50 1.11 -19.92
N LYS A 88 -11.63 -0.07 -19.32
CA LYS A 88 -12.78 -0.40 -18.46
C LYS A 88 -12.68 0.23 -17.06
N GLY A 89 -11.49 0.64 -16.63
CA GLY A 89 -11.26 1.36 -15.38
C GLY A 89 -11.17 2.89 -15.53
N ASP A 90 -11.26 3.41 -16.76
CA ASP A 90 -11.09 4.84 -17.02
C ASP A 90 -12.26 5.69 -16.48
N GLY A 91 -12.06 7.00 -16.39
CA GLY A 91 -13.05 8.00 -15.95
C GLY A 91 -14.26 8.18 -16.89
N ASN A 92 -14.19 7.64 -18.11
CA ASN A 92 -15.22 7.77 -19.14
C ASN A 92 -16.11 6.53 -19.24
N ASN A 93 -15.81 5.46 -18.49
CA ASN A 93 -16.65 4.28 -18.41
C ASN A 93 -17.77 4.46 -17.38
N TYR A 94 -19.03 4.50 -17.83
CA TYR A 94 -20.21 4.69 -16.96
C TYR A 94 -20.94 3.37 -16.65
N LYS A 95 -20.36 2.22 -16.98
CA LYS A 95 -21.02 0.93 -16.80
C LYS A 95 -21.31 0.66 -15.32
N TYR A 96 -22.56 0.27 -15.05
CA TYR A 96 -23.12 0.01 -13.71
C TYR A 96 -23.15 1.21 -12.76
N MET A 97 -22.69 2.39 -13.19
CA MET A 97 -22.68 3.59 -12.36
C MET A 97 -24.13 3.99 -12.00
N ARG A 98 -24.42 4.06 -10.70
CA ARG A 98 -25.71 4.55 -10.20
C ARG A 98 -25.51 5.90 -9.53
N LEU A 99 -26.47 6.79 -9.74
CA LEU A 99 -26.48 8.13 -9.13
C LEU A 99 -27.52 8.18 -8.02
N GLN A 100 -27.19 8.88 -6.94
CA GLN A 100 -28.10 9.26 -5.87
C GLN A 100 -28.37 10.77 -5.90
N LYS A 101 -29.49 11.19 -5.33
CA LYS A 101 -29.94 12.59 -5.33
C LYS A 101 -28.95 13.51 -4.62
N ASP A 102 -28.56 13.11 -3.42
CA ASP A 102 -27.70 13.88 -2.52
C ASP A 102 -26.26 13.35 -2.54
N PRO A 103 -25.25 14.20 -2.26
CA PRO A 103 -23.87 13.75 -2.15
C PRO A 103 -23.71 12.60 -1.16
N VAL A 104 -22.80 11.69 -1.46
CA VAL A 104 -22.49 10.55 -0.59
C VAL A 104 -21.96 11.08 0.74
N THR A 105 -22.60 10.67 1.83
CA THR A 105 -22.14 10.93 3.19
C THR A 105 -21.10 9.89 3.61
N LYS A 106 -20.26 10.24 4.60
CA LYS A 106 -19.29 9.29 5.18
C LYS A 106 -19.96 8.00 5.65
N LYS A 107 -21.09 8.11 6.36
CA LYS A 107 -21.86 6.97 6.85
C LYS A 107 -22.31 6.05 5.72
N GLN A 108 -22.86 6.60 4.63
CA GLN A 108 -23.26 5.82 3.47
C GLN A 108 -22.08 5.13 2.79
N PHE A 109 -20.93 5.78 2.71
CA PHE A 109 -19.71 5.18 2.17
C PHE A 109 -19.22 4.02 3.04
N ASP A 110 -19.12 4.23 4.35
CA ASP A 110 -18.64 3.23 5.30
C ASP A 110 -19.54 1.99 5.32
N GLU A 111 -20.87 2.17 5.32
CA GLU A 111 -21.85 1.09 5.24
C GLU A 111 -21.74 0.31 3.91
N ALA A 112 -21.65 1.03 2.78
CA ALA A 112 -21.49 0.40 1.48
C ALA A 112 -20.15 -0.34 1.35
N LYS A 113 -19.09 0.18 1.97
CA LYS A 113 -17.75 -0.43 1.98
C LYS A 113 -17.77 -1.75 2.76
N ALA A 114 -18.32 -1.74 3.98
CA ALA A 114 -18.42 -2.96 4.79
C ALA A 114 -19.20 -4.05 4.06
N LYS A 115 -20.34 -3.69 3.43
CA LYS A 115 -21.12 -4.63 2.62
C LYS A 115 -20.34 -5.15 1.42
N TRP A 116 -19.66 -4.27 0.69
CA TRP A 116 -18.85 -4.66 -0.48
C TRP A 116 -17.69 -5.58 -0.09
N GLU A 117 -17.02 -5.33 1.03
CA GLU A 117 -15.93 -6.18 1.54
C GLU A 117 -16.45 -7.57 1.92
N GLU A 118 -17.61 -7.66 2.59
CA GLU A 118 -18.23 -8.93 2.95
C GLU A 118 -18.66 -9.73 1.71
N GLU A 119 -19.33 -9.09 0.74
CA GLU A 119 -19.74 -9.72 -0.52
C GLU A 119 -18.52 -10.16 -1.35
N SER A 120 -17.48 -9.33 -1.41
CA SER A 120 -16.23 -9.65 -2.12
C SER A 120 -15.53 -10.84 -1.49
N LYS A 121 -15.45 -10.90 -0.15
CA LYS A 121 -14.86 -12.05 0.55
C LYS A 121 -15.64 -13.33 0.25
N LYS A 122 -16.96 -13.29 0.33
CA LYS A 122 -17.83 -14.44 -0.02
C LYS A 122 -17.65 -14.88 -1.47
N ALA A 123 -17.54 -13.93 -2.40
CA ALA A 123 -17.31 -14.22 -3.81
C ALA A 123 -15.94 -14.86 -4.05
N ILE A 124 -14.89 -14.38 -3.39
CA ILE A 124 -13.53 -14.95 -3.45
C ILE A 124 -13.52 -16.38 -2.88
N GLU A 125 -14.09 -16.60 -1.70
CA GLU A 125 -14.19 -17.94 -1.09
C GLU A 125 -14.93 -18.92 -1.99
N LYS A 126 -16.04 -18.48 -2.61
CA LYS A 126 -16.78 -19.29 -3.59
C LYS A 126 -15.92 -19.60 -4.81
N SER A 127 -15.26 -18.60 -5.39
CA SER A 127 -14.39 -18.78 -6.56
C SER A 127 -13.23 -19.72 -6.27
N GLN A 128 -12.64 -19.67 -5.08
CA GLN A 128 -11.57 -20.59 -4.65
C GLN A 128 -12.08 -22.03 -4.56
N LYS A 129 -13.25 -22.25 -3.94
CA LYS A 129 -13.87 -23.59 -3.86
C LYS A 129 -14.25 -24.13 -5.24
N GLU A 130 -14.78 -23.29 -6.13
CA GLU A 130 -15.08 -23.69 -7.51
C GLU A 130 -13.81 -24.03 -8.30
N PHE A 131 -12.74 -23.27 -8.10
CA PHE A 131 -11.44 -23.54 -8.72
C PHE A 131 -10.83 -24.87 -8.25
N GLU A 132 -10.88 -25.17 -6.95
CA GLU A 132 -10.46 -26.47 -6.40
C GLU A 132 -11.22 -27.64 -7.01
N ASN A 133 -12.51 -27.45 -7.33
CA ASN A 133 -13.32 -28.48 -7.99
C ASN A 133 -13.09 -28.55 -9.52
N HIS A 134 -12.52 -27.51 -10.12
CA HIS A 134 -12.27 -27.41 -11.56
C HIS A 134 -10.88 -27.91 -11.96
N VAL A 135 -9.92 -27.91 -11.04
CA VAL A 135 -8.63 -28.60 -11.20
C VAL A 135 -8.83 -30.09 -10.90
N LYS A 136 -9.35 -30.81 -11.89
CA LYS A 136 -9.29 -32.28 -11.98
C LYS A 136 -8.71 -32.70 -13.32
#